data_AF-A0A3D5A733-F1
#
_entry.id   AF-A0A3D5A733-F1
#
_cell.length_a   1.000
_cell.length_b   1.000
_cell.length_c   1.000
_cell.angle_alpha   90.00
_cell.angle_beta   90.00
_cell.angle_gamma   90.00
#
_symmetry.space_group_name_H-M   'P 1'
#
loop_
_entity.id
_entity.type
_entity.pdbx_description
1 polymer ?
#
loop_
_entity_poly.entity_id
_entity_poly.type
_entity_poly.pdbx_seq_one_letter_code
_entity_poly.pdbx_strand_id
1 'polypeptide(L)'
;MKRSIKIIKNRSDIGAGTRGSDLGIDAIEIAAINKGSQYFHHYPFIDLKTRNDVVYDPALPPFAKRIKEVLVQCGEVASAVEKTLKADLFPLVFSGDHSSAIGTISGIKSTFPEKNLGVIWIDAHADIHSPYTTPSGNLHGMPLAATLAEDNLLCAINKIDEETKDYWQKLK
;
A
#
# COMPACT_ATOMS: atom_id res chain seq x y z
N MET A 1 -19.04 7.80 19.83
CA MET A 1 -17.80 7.97 20.62
C MET A 1 -16.64 8.18 19.65
N LYS A 2 -15.68 9.05 19.98
CA LYS A 2 -14.50 9.28 19.13
C LYS A 2 -13.54 8.10 19.34
N ARG A 3 -13.36 7.24 18.33
CA ARG A 3 -12.39 6.14 18.39
C ARG A 3 -10.98 6.71 18.56
N SER A 4 -10.17 6.09 19.42
CA SER A 4 -8.75 6.45 19.53
C SER A 4 -7.99 5.97 18.30
N ILE A 5 -6.94 6.68 17.91
CA ILE A 5 -6.14 6.38 16.71
C ILE A 5 -5.01 5.43 17.09
N LYS A 6 -4.64 4.54 16.17
CA LYS A 6 -3.36 3.83 16.18
C LYS A 6 -2.64 4.12 14.87
N ILE A 7 -1.39 4.58 15.00
CA ILE A 7 -0.54 4.91 13.86
C ILE A 7 0.13 3.64 13.35
N ILE A 8 0.08 3.42 12.04
CA ILE A 8 0.78 2.33 11.35
C ILE A 8 1.82 2.99 10.44
N LYS A 9 3.10 2.78 10.73
CA LYS A 9 4.20 3.33 9.93
C LYS A 9 4.65 2.25 8.94
N ASN A 10 4.37 2.48 7.66
CA ASN A 10 4.79 1.62 6.57
C ASN A 10 5.84 2.34 5.71
N ARG A 11 7.11 2.30 6.11
CA ARG A 11 8.23 2.91 5.37
C ARG A 11 8.62 2.13 4.12
N SER A 12 7.64 1.62 3.40
CA SER A 12 7.85 0.93 2.14
C SER A 12 7.46 1.82 0.97
N ASP A 13 8.39 1.95 0.05
CA ASP A 13 8.34 2.68 -1.22
C ASP A 13 8.80 1.76 -2.38
N ILE A 14 8.68 0.44 -2.21
CA ILE A 14 9.16 -0.55 -3.18
C ILE A 14 8.26 -0.67 -4.41
N GLY A 15 7.00 -0.24 -4.32
CA GLY A 15 6.05 -0.18 -5.43
C GLY A 15 6.23 1.07 -6.29
N ALA A 16 6.99 2.07 -5.83
CA ALA A 16 7.31 3.28 -6.57
C ALA A 16 8.51 3.11 -7.53
N GLY A 17 8.58 3.99 -8.52
CA GLY A 17 9.70 4.04 -9.48
C GLY A 17 10.92 4.83 -9.00
N THR A 18 10.77 5.69 -8.00
CA THR A 18 11.84 6.52 -7.42
C THR A 18 11.88 6.30 -5.92
N ARG A 19 13.09 6.31 -5.35
CA ARG A 19 13.34 6.05 -3.93
C ARG A 19 13.27 7.32 -3.09
N GLY A 20 12.95 7.15 -1.81
CA GLY A 20 13.07 8.19 -0.79
C GLY A 20 11.73 8.64 -0.19
N SER A 21 10.60 8.16 -0.70
CA SER A 21 9.30 8.46 -0.10
C SER A 21 9.08 7.68 1.21
N ASP A 22 9.86 6.62 1.47
CA ASP A 22 9.95 5.96 2.77
C ASP A 22 10.40 6.90 3.89
N LEU A 23 11.33 7.83 3.60
CA LEU A 23 11.79 8.87 4.53
C LEU A 23 10.71 9.91 4.85
N GLY A 24 9.63 9.98 4.07
CA GLY A 24 8.56 10.96 4.25
C GLY A 24 7.88 10.84 5.62
N ILE A 25 7.81 9.64 6.19
CA ILE A 25 7.21 9.40 7.51
C ILE A 25 8.04 10.11 8.59
N ASP A 26 9.35 9.92 8.57
CA ASP A 26 10.26 10.56 9.52
C ASP A 26 10.27 12.08 9.34
N ALA A 27 10.20 12.55 8.09
CA ALA A 27 10.12 13.98 7.79
C ALA A 27 8.84 14.62 8.39
N ILE A 28 7.69 13.95 8.30
CA ILE A 28 6.44 14.42 8.91
C ILE A 28 6.55 14.44 10.44
N GLU A 29 7.14 13.40 11.04
CA GLU A 29 7.36 13.32 12.49
C GLU A 29 8.24 14.46 12.99
N ILE A 30 9.37 14.69 12.31
CA ILE A 30 10.30 15.79 12.62
C ILE A 30 9.61 17.14 12.47
N ALA A 31 8.85 17.33 11.38
CA ALA A 31 8.10 18.58 11.17
C ALA A 31 7.07 18.82 12.28
N ALA A 32 6.37 17.78 12.74
CA ALA A 32 5.43 17.86 13.84
C ALA A 32 6.12 18.25 15.16
N ILE A 33 7.26 17.61 15.48
CA ILE A 33 8.07 17.93 16.66
C ILE A 33 8.54 19.39 16.63
N ASN A 34 9.07 19.85 15.49
CA ASN A 34 9.54 21.22 15.31
C ASN A 34 8.42 22.27 15.44
N LYS A 35 7.16 21.86 15.29
CA LYS A 35 5.96 22.69 15.53
C LYS A 35 5.40 22.54 16.94
N GLY A 36 6.07 21.82 17.83
CA GLY A 36 5.61 21.56 19.20
C GLY A 36 4.43 20.59 19.29
N SER A 37 4.10 19.88 18.20
CA SER A 37 2.99 18.92 18.17
C SER A 37 3.34 17.66 18.96
N GLN A 38 2.43 17.25 19.84
CA GLN A 38 2.52 15.99 20.58
C GLN A 38 1.80 14.83 19.87
N TYR A 39 1.41 15.02 18.60
CA TYR A 39 0.56 14.05 17.87
C TYR A 39 1.13 12.63 17.87
N PHE A 40 2.39 12.48 17.49
CA PHE A 40 3.07 11.18 17.43
C PHE A 40 3.46 10.62 18.80
N HIS A 41 3.44 11.44 19.85
CA HIS A 41 3.61 11.01 21.24
C HIS A 41 2.28 10.52 21.85
N HIS A 42 1.16 11.14 21.46
CA HIS A 42 -0.15 10.88 22.05
C HIS A 42 -0.78 9.57 21.59
N TYR A 43 -0.50 9.13 20.35
CA TYR A 43 -1.11 7.93 19.78
C TYR A 43 -0.14 6.74 19.78
N PRO A 44 -0.62 5.54 20.14
CA PRO A 44 0.17 4.32 20.00
C PRO A 44 0.52 4.09 18.53
N PHE A 45 1.70 3.55 18.27
CA PHE A 45 2.13 3.22 16.91
C PHE A 45 2.70 1.82 16.81
N ILE A 46 2.75 1.34 15.57
CA ILE A 46 3.47 0.14 15.13
C ILE A 46 4.33 0.55 13.94
N ASP A 47 5.56 0.10 13.96
CA ASP A 47 6.50 0.24 12.84
C ASP A 47 6.58 -1.09 12.10
N LEU A 48 6.16 -1.11 10.83
CA LEU A 48 6.18 -2.34 10.04
C LEU A 48 7.57 -2.58 9.48
N LYS A 49 8.06 -3.81 9.62
CA LYS A 49 9.30 -4.24 8.98
C LYS A 49 9.14 -4.09 7.47
N THR A 50 10.05 -3.35 6.84
CA THR A 50 10.05 -3.10 5.41
C THR A 50 10.86 -4.16 4.66
N ARG A 51 10.82 -4.09 3.33
CA ARG A 51 11.62 -4.90 2.40
C ARG A 51 12.32 -4.00 1.39
N ASN A 52 12.80 -2.85 1.84
CA ASN A 52 13.38 -1.84 0.95
C ASN A 52 14.73 -2.28 0.37
N ASP A 53 15.34 -3.33 0.89
CA ASP A 53 16.55 -3.97 0.39
C ASP A 53 16.36 -4.69 -0.95
N VAL A 54 15.14 -5.06 -1.33
CA VAL A 54 14.84 -5.70 -2.63
C VAL A 54 15.04 -4.78 -3.83
N VAL A 55 15.45 -3.53 -3.58
CA VAL A 55 15.96 -2.63 -4.60
C VAL A 55 17.24 -3.11 -5.26
N TYR A 56 18.01 -3.96 -4.56
CA TYR A 56 19.26 -4.52 -5.05
C TYR A 56 19.05 -5.77 -5.92
N ASP A 57 17.82 -6.25 -6.07
CA ASP A 57 17.51 -7.40 -6.90
C ASP A 57 17.61 -7.02 -8.39
N PRO A 58 18.46 -7.72 -9.18
CA PRO A 58 18.76 -7.34 -10.56
C PRO A 58 17.66 -7.75 -11.55
N ALA A 59 16.78 -8.67 -11.18
CA ALA A 59 15.76 -9.24 -12.04
C ALA A 59 14.36 -8.86 -11.53
N LEU A 60 13.64 -8.05 -12.30
CA LEU A 60 12.28 -7.63 -11.99
C LEU A 60 11.37 -7.94 -13.18
N PRO A 61 10.17 -8.50 -12.97
CA PRO A 61 9.18 -8.59 -14.03
C PRO A 61 8.85 -7.18 -14.52
N PRO A 62 8.92 -6.92 -15.84
CA PRO A 62 8.93 -5.57 -16.38
C PRO A 62 7.62 -4.81 -16.13
N PHE A 63 6.51 -5.54 -16.00
CA PHE A 63 5.16 -5.00 -15.87
C PHE A 63 4.57 -5.13 -14.46
N ALA A 64 5.34 -5.61 -13.49
CA ALA A 64 4.93 -5.68 -12.11
C ALA A 64 6.13 -5.75 -11.16
N LYS A 65 6.97 -4.71 -11.18
CA LYS A 65 8.25 -4.70 -10.47
C LYS A 65 8.07 -4.99 -8.98
N ARG A 66 8.81 -5.99 -8.47
CA ARG A 66 8.82 -6.40 -7.06
C ARG A 66 7.45 -6.86 -6.54
N ILE A 67 6.59 -7.38 -7.42
CA ILE A 67 5.21 -7.75 -7.05
C ILE A 67 5.13 -8.74 -5.88
N LYS A 68 6.08 -9.67 -5.78
CA LYS A 68 6.17 -10.62 -4.67
C LYS A 68 6.37 -9.91 -3.33
N GLU A 69 7.28 -8.96 -3.29
CA GLU A 69 7.63 -8.21 -2.08
C GLU A 69 6.52 -7.22 -1.72
N VAL A 70 5.91 -6.58 -2.74
CA VAL A 70 4.73 -5.72 -2.58
C VAL A 70 3.56 -6.52 -2.01
N LEU A 71 3.32 -7.75 -2.49
CA LEU A 71 2.29 -8.64 -1.94
C LEU A 71 2.51 -8.92 -0.46
N VAL A 72 3.75 -9.28 -0.08
CA VAL A 72 4.06 -9.54 1.33
C VAL A 72 3.88 -8.26 2.17
N GLN A 73 4.36 -7.11 1.69
CA GLN A 73 4.24 -5.84 2.40
C GLN A 73 2.77 -5.44 2.58
N CYS A 74 1.95 -5.58 1.54
CA CYS A 74 0.51 -5.31 1.61
C CYS A 74 -0.19 -6.26 2.60
N GLY A 75 0.23 -7.52 2.68
CA GLY A 75 -0.25 -8.47 3.69
C GLY A 75 0.05 -8.02 5.12
N GLU A 76 1.26 -7.50 5.39
CA GLU A 76 1.63 -6.95 6.71
C GLU A 76 0.79 -5.70 7.06
N VAL A 77 0.59 -4.80 6.09
CA VAL A 77 -0.27 -3.62 6.26
C VAL A 77 -1.72 -4.05 6.54
N ALA A 78 -2.26 -5.00 5.76
CA ALA A 78 -3.62 -5.52 5.96
C ALA A 78 -3.79 -6.13 7.35
N SER A 79 -2.83 -6.94 7.81
CA SER A 79 -2.85 -7.54 9.14
C SER A 79 -2.81 -6.47 10.25
N ALA A 80 -1.98 -5.44 10.09
CA ALA A 80 -1.87 -4.34 11.06
C ALA A 80 -3.17 -3.51 11.13
N VAL A 81 -3.80 -3.24 9.99
CA VAL A 81 -5.08 -2.55 9.89
C VAL A 81 -6.19 -3.38 10.54
N GLU A 82 -6.28 -4.67 10.22
CA GLU A 82 -7.26 -5.60 10.79
C GLU A 82 -7.14 -5.68 12.32
N LYS A 83 -5.93 -5.90 12.84
CA LYS A 83 -5.66 -5.94 14.28
C LYS A 83 -6.04 -4.63 14.96
N THR A 84 -5.82 -3.50 14.30
CA THR A 84 -6.16 -2.17 14.82
C THR A 84 -7.67 -1.97 14.90
N LEU A 85 -8.39 -2.31 13.84
CA LEU A 85 -9.85 -2.21 13.81
C LEU A 85 -10.53 -3.17 14.80
N LYS A 86 -10.01 -4.40 14.94
CA LYS A 86 -10.49 -5.38 15.93
C LYS A 86 -10.27 -4.94 17.38
N ALA A 87 -9.31 -4.05 17.62
CA ALA A 87 -9.09 -3.41 18.92
C ALA A 87 -9.96 -2.15 19.14
N ASP A 88 -10.96 -1.90 18.28
CA ASP A 88 -11.82 -0.70 18.27
C ASP A 88 -11.05 0.63 18.14
N LEU A 89 -9.87 0.57 17.51
CA LEU A 89 -9.04 1.73 17.18
C LEU A 89 -9.19 2.12 15.70
N PHE A 90 -8.99 3.40 15.40
CA PHE A 90 -8.95 3.91 14.04
C PHE A 90 -7.52 3.79 13.47
N PRO A 91 -7.29 3.02 12.39
CA PRO A 91 -5.97 2.92 11.77
C PRO A 91 -5.64 4.19 10.98
N LEU A 92 -4.52 4.84 11.31
CA LEU A 92 -3.92 5.88 10.50
C LEU A 92 -2.62 5.34 9.91
N VAL A 93 -2.63 5.05 8.60
CA VAL A 93 -1.47 4.50 7.90
C VAL A 93 -0.67 5.64 7.28
N PHE A 94 0.58 5.81 7.72
CA PHE A 94 1.58 6.56 6.96
C PHE A 94 2.31 5.56 6.08
N SER A 95 2.44 5.86 4.79
CA SER A 95 3.06 4.96 3.82
C SER A 95 4.07 5.69 2.93
N GLY A 96 5.07 4.96 2.43
CA GLY A 96 6.04 5.50 1.49
C GLY A 96 5.49 5.62 0.06
N ASP A 97 4.68 4.67 -0.41
CA ASP A 97 4.02 4.77 -1.72
C ASP A 97 2.59 4.23 -1.71
N HIS A 98 1.86 4.51 -2.80
CA HIS A 98 0.43 4.22 -2.90
C HIS A 98 0.08 2.73 -3.09
N SER A 99 1.05 1.85 -3.41
CA SER A 99 0.79 0.40 -3.45
C SER A 99 0.32 -0.13 -2.09
N SER A 100 0.74 0.52 -1.00
CA SER A 100 0.29 0.26 0.37
C SER A 100 -1.23 0.35 0.57
N ALA A 101 -1.94 1.06 -0.31
CA ALA A 101 -3.38 1.15 -0.27
C ALA A 101 -4.06 -0.19 -0.51
N ILE A 102 -3.45 -1.12 -1.25
CA ILE A 102 -3.94 -2.50 -1.40
C ILE A 102 -4.08 -3.12 -0.01
N GLY A 103 -3.00 -3.11 0.78
CA GLY A 103 -3.03 -3.62 2.14
C GLY A 103 -4.03 -2.90 3.04
N THR A 104 -4.15 -1.57 2.90
CA THR A 104 -5.07 -0.76 3.72
C THR A 104 -6.52 -1.12 3.44
N ILE A 105 -6.93 -1.16 2.17
CA ILE A 105 -8.29 -1.49 1.74
C ILE A 105 -8.61 -2.94 2.09
N SER A 106 -7.70 -3.88 1.80
CA SER A 106 -7.88 -5.31 2.11
C SER A 106 -8.01 -5.55 3.61
N GLY A 107 -7.22 -4.88 4.45
CA GLY A 107 -7.35 -4.99 5.92
C GLY A 107 -8.73 -4.52 6.43
N ILE A 108 -9.26 -3.43 5.87
CA ILE A 108 -10.60 -2.93 6.22
C ILE A 108 -11.67 -3.93 5.75
N LYS A 109 -11.61 -4.36 4.48
CA LYS A 109 -12.61 -5.24 3.89
C LYS A 109 -12.63 -6.61 4.59
N SER A 110 -11.47 -7.18 4.90
CA SER A 110 -11.34 -8.43 5.66
C SER A 110 -11.90 -8.33 7.09
N THR A 111 -11.84 -7.15 7.70
CA THR A 111 -12.44 -6.93 9.04
C THR A 111 -13.96 -6.88 8.98
N PHE A 112 -14.53 -6.40 7.88
CA PHE A 112 -15.97 -6.21 7.70
C PHE A 112 -16.46 -6.78 6.36
N PRO A 113 -16.39 -8.11 6.14
CA PRO A 113 -16.63 -8.74 4.84
C PRO A 113 -18.04 -8.47 4.30
N GLU A 114 -19.03 -8.44 5.19
CA GLU A 114 -20.45 -8.21 4.84
C GLU A 114 -20.79 -6.74 4.57
N LYS A 115 -19.87 -5.81 4.83
CA LYS A 115 -20.11 -4.37 4.63
C LYS A 115 -19.59 -3.91 3.28
N ASN A 116 -20.30 -2.94 2.72
CA ASN A 116 -19.81 -2.16 1.59
C ASN A 116 -18.74 -1.18 2.07
N LEU A 117 -17.56 -1.26 1.47
CA LEU A 117 -16.46 -0.33 1.71
C LEU A 117 -16.49 0.76 0.63
N GLY A 118 -16.69 2.01 1.05
CA GLY A 118 -16.50 3.17 0.18
C GLY A 118 -15.07 3.69 0.29
N VAL A 119 -14.45 4.03 -0.84
CA VAL A 119 -13.11 4.62 -0.92
C VAL A 119 -13.23 6.01 -1.54
N ILE A 120 -12.63 7.00 -0.88
CA ILE A 120 -12.44 8.35 -1.46
C ILE A 120 -10.96 8.45 -1.80
N TRP A 121 -10.65 8.48 -3.10
CA TRP A 121 -9.29 8.55 -3.62
C TRP A 121 -8.98 9.98 -4.03
N ILE A 122 -8.02 10.62 -3.36
CA ILE A 122 -7.61 12.00 -3.65
C ILE A 122 -6.16 11.94 -4.13
N ASP A 123 -5.99 11.92 -5.44
CA ASP A 123 -4.69 11.84 -6.10
C ASP A 123 -4.78 12.51 -7.48
N ALA A 124 -3.64 12.90 -8.04
CA ALA A 124 -3.56 13.31 -9.43
C ALA A 124 -3.73 12.12 -10.39
N HIS A 125 -3.44 10.91 -9.94
CA HIS A 125 -3.52 9.68 -10.71
C HIS A 125 -4.70 8.81 -10.27
N ALA A 126 -5.30 8.07 -11.20
CA ALA A 126 -6.38 7.15 -10.89
C ALA A 126 -5.89 5.83 -10.27
N ASP A 127 -4.61 5.51 -10.39
CA ASP A 127 -3.99 4.32 -9.79
C ASP A 127 -4.73 2.99 -10.11
N ILE A 128 -5.24 2.93 -11.34
CA ILE A 128 -6.06 1.84 -11.89
C ILE A 128 -5.39 1.12 -13.06
N HIS A 129 -4.06 1.21 -13.18
CA HIS A 129 -3.33 0.33 -14.09
C HIS A 129 -3.30 -1.11 -13.54
N SER A 130 -3.16 -2.06 -14.43
CA SER A 130 -2.87 -3.46 -14.14
C SER A 130 -1.52 -3.82 -14.78
N PRO A 131 -0.94 -5.00 -14.49
CA PRO A 131 0.23 -5.48 -15.22
C PRO A 131 0.00 -5.54 -16.73
N TYR A 132 -1.24 -5.71 -17.17
CA TYR A 132 -1.62 -5.75 -18.59
C TYR A 132 -1.63 -4.37 -19.27
N THR A 133 -1.84 -3.29 -18.51
CA THR A 133 -2.08 -1.94 -19.04
C THR A 133 -1.04 -0.90 -18.63
N THR A 134 -0.18 -1.22 -17.66
CA THR A 134 0.80 -0.27 -17.13
C THR A 134 1.85 0.11 -18.17
N PRO A 135 2.20 1.41 -18.30
CA PRO A 135 3.33 1.84 -19.12
C PRO A 135 4.68 1.71 -18.39
N SER A 136 4.69 1.58 -17.06
CA SER A 136 5.91 1.68 -16.24
C SER A 136 6.28 0.40 -15.49
N GLY A 137 5.30 -0.45 -15.21
CA GLY A 137 5.45 -1.63 -14.35
C GLY A 137 5.53 -1.36 -12.85
N ASN A 138 5.43 -0.10 -12.42
CA ASN A 138 5.49 0.25 -10.99
C ASN A 138 4.12 0.03 -10.33
N LEU A 139 4.09 -0.73 -9.24
CA LEU A 139 2.86 -1.16 -8.56
C LEU A 139 2.09 -0.02 -7.88
N HIS A 140 2.73 1.12 -7.59
CA HIS A 140 2.04 2.26 -6.96
C HIS A 140 0.89 2.83 -7.82
N GLY A 141 0.89 2.60 -9.13
CA GLY A 141 -0.18 3.00 -10.04
C GLY A 141 -1.25 1.93 -10.27
N MET A 142 -1.23 0.84 -9.49
CA MET A 142 -2.16 -0.29 -9.60
C MET A 142 -3.09 -0.59 -8.41
N PRO A 143 -3.05 0.12 -7.26
CA PRO A 143 -3.80 -0.31 -6.07
C PRO A 143 -5.32 -0.37 -6.26
N LEU A 144 -5.92 0.55 -7.03
CA LEU A 144 -7.38 0.51 -7.25
C LEU A 144 -7.78 -0.61 -8.22
N ALA A 145 -6.98 -0.88 -9.26
CA ALA A 145 -7.22 -2.03 -10.14
C ALA A 145 -7.17 -3.35 -9.36
N ALA A 146 -6.16 -3.50 -8.49
CA ALA A 146 -6.03 -4.68 -7.63
C ALA A 146 -7.28 -4.86 -6.74
N THR A 147 -7.65 -3.82 -5.99
CA THR A 147 -8.74 -3.91 -5.00
C THR A 147 -10.15 -3.95 -5.59
N LEU A 148 -10.32 -3.52 -6.84
CA LEU A 148 -11.55 -3.72 -7.63
C LEU A 148 -11.58 -5.07 -8.35
N ALA A 149 -10.47 -5.81 -8.31
CA ALA A 149 -10.22 -6.99 -9.12
C ALA A 149 -10.36 -6.77 -10.63
N GLU A 150 -10.02 -5.58 -11.12
CA GLU A 150 -10.16 -5.16 -12.52
C GLU A 150 -8.82 -5.19 -13.27
N ASP A 151 -8.77 -5.96 -14.36
CA ASP A 151 -7.55 -6.13 -15.16
C ASP A 151 -7.51 -5.17 -16.36
N ASN A 152 -8.65 -4.62 -16.78
CA ASN A 152 -8.85 -3.76 -17.94
C ASN A 152 -8.25 -4.32 -19.25
N LEU A 153 -8.55 -5.59 -19.54
CA LEU A 153 -7.96 -6.34 -20.65
C LEU A 153 -8.26 -5.74 -22.03
N LEU A 154 -9.34 -4.97 -22.17
CA LEU A 154 -9.67 -4.26 -23.41
C LEU A 154 -8.60 -3.23 -23.81
N CYS A 155 -7.87 -2.69 -22.83
CA CYS A 155 -6.79 -1.73 -23.03
C CYS A 155 -5.40 -2.36 -22.85
N ALA A 156 -5.30 -3.69 -22.88
CA ALA A 156 -4.04 -4.38 -22.65
C ALA A 156 -2.99 -4.03 -23.72
N ILE A 157 -1.80 -3.65 -23.26
CA ILE A 157 -0.63 -3.36 -24.10
C ILE A 157 0.56 -4.28 -23.78
N ASN A 158 0.47 -5.04 -22.69
CA ASN A 158 1.54 -5.90 -22.20
C ASN A 158 1.14 -7.38 -22.25
N LYS A 159 2.13 -8.23 -22.51
CA LYS A 159 2.05 -9.68 -22.24
C LYS A 159 2.85 -9.99 -20.98
N ILE A 160 2.21 -10.57 -19.97
CA ILE A 160 2.86 -10.92 -18.70
C ILE A 160 3.16 -12.42 -18.63
N ASP A 161 4.18 -12.79 -17.87
CA ASP A 161 4.50 -14.18 -17.55
C ASP A 161 3.54 -14.76 -16.49
N GLU A 162 3.56 -16.09 -16.34
CA GLU A 162 2.66 -16.80 -15.41
C GLU A 162 2.95 -16.48 -13.94
N GLU A 163 4.21 -16.18 -13.59
CA GLU A 163 4.59 -15.82 -12.21
C GLU A 163 3.97 -14.46 -11.83
N THR A 164 4.10 -13.46 -12.70
CA THR A 164 3.49 -12.14 -12.54
C THR A 164 1.97 -12.27 -12.44
N LYS A 165 1.37 -13.12 -13.26
CA LYS A 165 -0.08 -13.38 -13.25
C LYS A 165 -0.52 -13.98 -11.92
N ASP A 166 0.20 -14.98 -11.40
CA ASP A 166 -0.09 -15.62 -10.11
C ASP A 166 0.00 -14.62 -8.94
N TYR A 167 1.08 -13.83 -8.88
CA TYR A 167 1.20 -12.79 -7.86
C TYR A 167 0.14 -11.68 -7.99
N TRP A 168 -0.23 -11.32 -9.22
CA TRP A 168 -1.30 -10.35 -9.45
C TRP A 168 -2.65 -10.87 -8.98
N GLN A 169 -3.00 -12.13 -9.27
CA GLN A 169 -4.23 -12.73 -8.74
C GLN A 169 -4.24 -12.77 -7.20
N LYS A 170 -3.09 -12.91 -6.54
CA LYS A 170 -2.98 -12.88 -5.07
C LYS A 170 -3.10 -11.48 -4.47
N LEU A 171 -2.81 -10.43 -5.26
CA LEU A 171 -2.98 -9.03 -4.85
C LEU A 171 -4.42 -8.54 -4.98
N LYS A 172 -5.21 -9.17 -5.86
CA LYS A 172 -6.65 -8.96 -6.01
C LYS A 172 -7.42 -9.64 -4.88
#